data_AF-A0A136LNT6-F1
#
_entry.id   AF-A0A136LNT6-F1
#
_cell.length_a   1.000
_cell.length_b   1.000
_cell.length_c   1.000
_cell.angle_alpha   90.00
_cell.angle_beta   90.00
_cell.angle_gamma   90.00
#
_symmetry.space_group_name_H-M   'P 1'
#
loop_
_entity.id
_entity.type
_entity.pdbx_description
1 polymer ?
#
loop_
_entity_poly.entity_id
_entity_poly.type
_entity_poly.pdbx_seq_one_letter_code
_entity_poly.pdbx_strand_id
1 'polypeptide(L)'
;MIIYEHNSILNFDEHDIGIPITVLEELDNFKKGNDTKNFEAREFIRLIDKLAKDQMLHQWNPINGKGKGNFKVVMDTGGTALMDANKIFNEDKADHRILNSALLLQKEEKGRKVILVSKDVNLRLKAKALGLQAEDYTTGKIQNISSLHTGRSIVEEVDPSIINLMYEKGYCPPEDVLGKDRPMKNHYYILKSGKKSVLAFYNSANGMVEQVEKRNAYGIKPRNAEQAFAIHAVLKPEIKLVSMQGVAGTGKTLIALAASLEQKRDFKQIYLARPIVPLSNKDIGYLPGDIKSKLNPYMEPLWDNLKFIQNQYSESDKEYSKITEMVQNEKLVITPLAYIRGRSLSNICFIVDEAQNLTPHEVKTIITRAR
;
A
#
# COMPACT_ATOMS: atom_id res chain seq x y z
N MET A 1 -7.45 -16.72 -0.76
CA MET A 1 -8.28 -15.50 -0.77
C MET A 1 -8.86 -15.24 0.60
N ILE A 2 -9.74 -16.13 1.07
CA ILE A 2 -10.49 -16.01 2.34
C ILE A 2 -9.59 -15.84 3.58
N ILE A 3 -8.49 -16.58 3.68
CA ILE A 3 -7.53 -16.46 4.81
C ILE A 3 -6.85 -15.10 4.94
N TYR A 4 -7.01 -14.21 3.96
CA TYR A 4 -6.49 -12.83 4.00
C TYR A 4 -7.60 -11.79 4.21
N GLU A 5 -8.87 -12.16 3.98
CA GLU A 5 -10.03 -11.27 4.09
C GLU A 5 -11.31 -12.12 4.20
N HIS A 6 -11.84 -12.27 5.41
CA HIS A 6 -13.06 -13.04 5.68
C HIS A 6 -14.32 -12.46 5.03
N ASN A 7 -14.36 -11.16 4.75
CA ASN A 7 -15.49 -10.54 4.06
C ASN A 7 -15.38 -10.60 2.53
N SER A 8 -14.42 -11.33 1.98
CA SER A 8 -14.12 -11.35 0.55
C SER A 8 -15.32 -11.68 -0.35
N ILE A 9 -16.20 -12.57 0.11
CA ILE A 9 -17.42 -12.96 -0.62
C ILE A 9 -18.45 -11.82 -0.71
N LEU A 10 -18.35 -10.78 0.12
CA LEU A 10 -19.29 -9.65 0.07
C LEU A 10 -18.96 -8.66 -1.06
N ASN A 11 -17.81 -8.82 -1.72
CA ASN A 11 -17.27 -7.85 -2.68
C ASN A 11 -17.62 -8.16 -4.16
N PHE A 12 -18.50 -9.12 -4.43
CA PHE A 12 -18.87 -9.54 -5.79
C PHE A 12 -20.20 -8.94 -6.28
N ASP A 13 -20.70 -7.90 -5.60
CA ASP A 13 -21.91 -7.16 -5.95
C ASP A 13 -23.08 -8.06 -6.40
N GLU A 14 -23.56 -7.92 -7.64
CA GLU A 14 -24.72 -8.65 -8.15
C GLU A 14 -24.46 -10.13 -8.49
N HIS A 15 -23.20 -10.60 -8.38
CA HIS A 15 -22.83 -11.95 -8.78
C HIS A 15 -23.11 -12.99 -7.70
N ASP A 16 -23.52 -14.18 -8.14
CA ASP A 16 -23.71 -15.34 -7.27
C ASP A 16 -22.38 -16.10 -7.06
N ILE A 17 -22.18 -16.64 -5.85
CA ILE A 17 -20.91 -17.21 -5.40
C ILE A 17 -21.06 -18.70 -5.05
N GLY A 18 -20.42 -19.57 -5.82
CA GLY A 18 -20.23 -20.97 -5.46
C GLY A 18 -18.96 -21.16 -4.63
N ILE A 19 -19.10 -21.70 -3.41
CA ILE A 19 -17.96 -22.02 -2.52
C ILE A 19 -17.76 -23.53 -2.52
N PRO A 20 -16.68 -24.07 -3.08
CA PRO A 20 -16.39 -25.50 -2.99
C PRO A 20 -16.30 -25.98 -1.54
N ILE A 21 -16.89 -27.12 -1.21
CA ILE A 21 -16.83 -27.70 0.15
C ILE A 21 -15.38 -27.89 0.63
N THR A 22 -14.47 -28.23 -0.27
CA THR A 22 -13.03 -28.38 0.00
C THR A 22 -12.41 -27.10 0.58
N VAL A 23 -12.89 -25.92 0.20
CA VAL A 23 -12.42 -24.65 0.78
C VAL A 23 -12.82 -24.54 2.25
N LEU A 24 -14.03 -24.99 2.61
CA LEU A 24 -14.46 -25.02 4.01
C LEU A 24 -13.68 -26.05 4.84
N GLU A 25 -13.39 -27.22 4.26
CA GLU A 25 -12.54 -28.25 4.87
C GLU A 25 -11.13 -27.71 5.16
N GLU A 26 -10.52 -27.00 4.21
CA GLU A 26 -9.21 -26.37 4.41
C GLU A 26 -9.27 -25.28 5.49
N LEU A 27 -10.29 -24.43 5.47
CA LEU A 27 -10.44 -23.36 6.48
C LEU A 27 -10.62 -23.90 7.90
N ASP A 28 -11.21 -25.07 8.06
CA ASP A 28 -11.33 -25.72 9.38
C ASP A 28 -9.95 -26.08 9.96
N ASN A 29 -9.05 -26.59 9.12
CA ASN A 29 -7.66 -26.84 9.51
C ASN A 29 -6.93 -25.55 9.90
N PHE A 30 -7.26 -24.42 9.26
CA PHE A 30 -6.70 -23.11 9.57
C PHE A 30 -7.31 -22.45 10.83
N LYS A 31 -8.29 -23.03 11.53
CA LYS A 31 -8.83 -22.41 12.77
C LYS A 31 -7.89 -22.47 13.97
N LYS A 32 -6.95 -23.42 13.98
CA LYS A 32 -6.08 -23.70 15.13
C LYS A 32 -4.86 -22.77 15.11
N GLY A 33 -4.79 -21.83 16.07
CA GLY A 33 -3.68 -20.89 16.20
C GLY A 33 -4.13 -19.45 16.52
N ASN A 34 -3.16 -18.58 16.76
CA ASN A 34 -3.35 -17.18 17.15
C ASN A 34 -2.92 -16.16 16.09
N ASP A 35 -2.58 -16.61 14.88
CA ASP A 35 -2.18 -15.72 13.79
C ASP A 35 -3.40 -15.06 13.12
N THR A 36 -3.14 -13.99 12.38
CA THR A 36 -4.17 -13.28 11.59
C THR A 36 -4.92 -14.22 10.65
N LYS A 37 -4.22 -15.18 10.01
CA LYS A 37 -4.87 -16.17 9.13
C LYS A 37 -5.88 -17.06 9.88
N ASN A 38 -5.59 -17.42 11.12
CA ASN A 38 -6.50 -18.22 11.94
C ASN A 38 -7.74 -17.40 12.34
N PHE A 39 -7.54 -16.12 12.63
CA PHE A 39 -8.64 -15.19 12.88
C PHE A 39 -9.54 -15.06 11.65
N GLU A 40 -8.97 -14.77 10.47
CA GLU A 40 -9.74 -14.66 9.22
C GLU A 40 -10.53 -15.94 8.89
N ALA A 41 -9.93 -17.13 9.10
CA ALA A 41 -10.63 -18.40 8.90
C ALA A 41 -11.83 -18.58 9.84
N ARG A 42 -11.69 -18.20 11.12
CA ARG A 42 -12.80 -18.26 12.10
C ARG A 42 -13.91 -17.27 11.76
N GLU A 43 -13.57 -16.04 11.41
CA GLU A 43 -14.56 -15.02 11.06
C GLU A 43 -15.30 -15.38 9.77
N PHE A 44 -14.62 -15.98 8.78
CA PHE A 44 -15.29 -16.42 7.55
C PHE A 44 -16.37 -17.46 7.84
N ILE A 45 -16.06 -18.43 8.71
CA ILE A 45 -17.02 -19.50 9.03
C ILE A 45 -18.20 -18.95 9.83
N ARG A 46 -17.98 -18.00 10.74
CA ARG A 46 -19.07 -17.25 11.39
C ARG A 46 -19.92 -16.45 10.40
N LEU A 47 -19.29 -15.85 9.38
CA LEU A 47 -20.00 -15.12 8.33
C LEU A 47 -20.91 -16.07 7.54
N ILE A 48 -20.39 -17.21 7.09
CA ILE A 48 -21.18 -18.22 6.36
C ILE A 48 -22.33 -18.74 7.21
N ASP A 49 -22.08 -19.08 8.47
CA ASP A 49 -23.09 -19.54 9.43
C ASP A 49 -24.21 -18.49 9.62
N LYS A 50 -23.83 -17.22 9.81
CA LYS A 50 -24.77 -16.10 9.93
C LYS A 50 -25.58 -15.86 8.64
N LEU A 51 -24.97 -16.04 7.47
CA LEU A 51 -25.64 -15.88 6.19
C LEU A 51 -26.61 -17.03 5.90
N ALA A 52 -26.24 -18.26 6.28
CA ALA A 52 -27.06 -19.46 6.10
C ALA A 52 -28.31 -19.44 6.99
N LYS A 53 -28.22 -18.92 8.23
CA LYS A 53 -29.30 -18.99 9.23
C LYS A 53 -29.81 -20.44 9.36
N ASP A 54 -31.07 -20.69 9.00
CA ASP A 54 -31.73 -22.01 9.04
C ASP A 54 -31.80 -22.69 7.66
N GLN A 55 -31.22 -22.10 6.63
CA GLN A 55 -31.30 -22.60 5.26
C GLN A 55 -30.18 -23.61 4.93
N MET A 56 -30.47 -24.51 4.00
CA MET A 56 -29.50 -25.50 3.54
C MET A 56 -28.40 -24.85 2.69
N LEU A 57 -27.14 -25.08 3.07
CA LEU A 57 -25.98 -24.48 2.40
C LEU A 57 -25.79 -24.91 0.94
N HIS A 58 -26.32 -26.05 0.52
CA HIS A 58 -26.23 -26.53 -0.87
C HIS A 58 -27.22 -25.81 -1.81
N GLN A 59 -28.11 -24.98 -1.28
CA GLN A 59 -29.04 -24.14 -2.04
C GLN A 59 -28.49 -22.71 -2.15
N TRP A 60 -29.01 -21.94 -3.11
CA TRP A 60 -28.68 -20.52 -3.25
C TRP A 60 -29.31 -19.71 -2.11
N ASN A 61 -28.46 -19.14 -1.26
CA ASN A 61 -28.84 -18.34 -0.09
C ASN A 61 -28.44 -16.88 -0.30
N PRO A 62 -29.26 -15.89 0.09
CA PRO A 62 -28.97 -14.49 -0.18
C PRO A 62 -27.76 -13.96 0.60
N ILE A 63 -26.86 -13.25 -0.09
CA ILE A 63 -25.81 -12.45 0.55
C ILE A 63 -26.47 -11.14 0.97
N ASN A 64 -26.91 -11.01 2.23
CA ASN A 64 -27.71 -9.87 2.71
C ASN A 64 -27.17 -8.49 2.26
N GLY A 65 -28.00 -7.70 1.56
CA GLY A 65 -27.68 -6.32 1.11
C GLY A 65 -28.47 -5.92 -0.15
N LYS A 66 -28.71 -4.62 -0.38
CA LYS A 66 -29.33 -4.14 -1.63
C LYS A 66 -28.36 -4.36 -2.79
N GLY A 67 -28.83 -5.03 -3.85
CA GLY A 67 -28.04 -5.27 -5.07
C GLY A 67 -26.98 -6.38 -4.96
N LYS A 68 -27.07 -7.23 -3.93
CA LYS A 68 -26.16 -8.36 -3.74
C LYS A 68 -26.72 -9.67 -4.30
N GLY A 69 -25.84 -10.54 -4.79
CA GLY A 69 -26.18 -11.89 -5.23
C GLY A 69 -26.41 -12.90 -4.08
N ASN A 70 -26.35 -14.17 -4.42
CA ASN A 70 -26.53 -15.32 -3.54
C ASN A 70 -25.22 -16.11 -3.39
N PHE A 71 -25.14 -16.97 -2.39
CA PHE A 71 -24.05 -17.94 -2.24
C PHE A 71 -24.60 -19.35 -2.07
N LYS A 72 -23.84 -20.35 -2.52
CA LYS A 72 -24.09 -21.76 -2.19
C LYS A 72 -22.77 -22.49 -1.95
N VAL A 73 -22.80 -23.53 -1.14
CA VAL A 73 -21.71 -24.48 -0.98
C VAL A 73 -21.85 -25.56 -2.05
N VAL A 74 -20.85 -25.67 -2.91
CA VAL A 74 -20.81 -26.66 -3.99
C VAL A 74 -20.22 -27.95 -3.45
N MET A 75 -21.03 -29.00 -3.46
CA MET A 75 -20.64 -30.32 -2.99
C MET A 75 -19.89 -31.06 -4.10
N ASP A 76 -18.75 -31.64 -3.75
CA ASP A 76 -18.02 -32.55 -4.63
C ASP A 76 -18.63 -33.95 -4.51
N THR A 77 -19.71 -34.22 -5.24
CA THR A 77 -20.22 -35.58 -5.40
C THR A 77 -19.40 -36.22 -6.51
N GLY A 78 -18.27 -36.83 -6.14
CA GLY A 78 -17.35 -37.47 -7.07
C GLY A 78 -18.08 -38.33 -8.12
N GLY A 79 -17.93 -37.95 -9.39
CA GLY A 79 -18.25 -38.79 -10.55
C GLY A 79 -19.49 -38.40 -11.37
N THR A 80 -19.25 -37.93 -12.60
CA THR A 80 -20.06 -37.96 -13.86
C THR A 80 -19.87 -36.70 -14.74
N ALA A 81 -18.75 -35.99 -14.61
CA ALA A 81 -18.31 -35.01 -15.61
C ALA A 81 -17.44 -35.71 -16.67
N LEU A 82 -17.63 -35.36 -17.95
CA LEU A 82 -16.76 -35.77 -19.07
C LEU A 82 -15.31 -35.27 -18.89
N MET A 83 -15.13 -34.20 -18.10
CA MET A 83 -13.85 -33.65 -17.68
C MET A 83 -13.77 -33.73 -16.16
N ASP A 84 -12.90 -34.60 -15.65
CA ASP A 84 -12.63 -34.77 -14.23
C ASP A 84 -11.16 -34.44 -14.00
N ALA A 85 -10.91 -33.37 -13.24
CA ALA A 85 -9.57 -32.87 -12.96
C ALA A 85 -8.70 -33.94 -12.28
N ASN A 86 -9.28 -34.79 -11.43
CA ASN A 86 -8.55 -35.88 -10.77
C ASN A 86 -8.06 -36.93 -11.79
N LYS A 87 -8.86 -37.22 -12.84
CA LYS A 87 -8.47 -38.14 -13.91
C LYS A 87 -7.46 -37.53 -14.89
N ILE A 88 -7.55 -36.22 -15.15
CA ILE A 88 -6.68 -35.51 -16.10
C ILE A 88 -5.29 -35.28 -15.49
N PHE A 89 -5.21 -34.94 -14.19
CA PHE A 89 -3.96 -34.62 -13.52
C PHE A 89 -3.40 -35.75 -12.63
N ASN A 90 -4.10 -36.89 -12.58
CA ASN A 90 -3.65 -38.16 -11.98
C ASN A 90 -3.24 -38.08 -10.50
N GLU A 91 -3.85 -37.18 -9.72
CA GLU A 91 -3.64 -37.00 -8.29
C GLU A 91 -4.93 -36.46 -7.64
N ASP A 92 -5.33 -36.94 -6.46
CA ASP A 92 -6.44 -36.38 -5.69
C ASP A 92 -5.93 -35.23 -4.81
N LYS A 93 -6.03 -34.00 -5.32
CA LYS A 93 -5.56 -32.78 -4.67
C LYS A 93 -6.73 -31.83 -4.45
N ALA A 94 -6.68 -31.04 -3.38
CA ALA A 94 -7.70 -30.03 -3.06
C ALA A 94 -7.97 -29.07 -4.25
N ASP A 95 -6.92 -28.65 -4.96
CA ASP A 95 -7.00 -27.90 -6.21
C ASP A 95 -7.95 -28.54 -7.24
N HIS A 96 -7.85 -29.86 -7.41
CA HIS A 96 -8.62 -30.59 -8.42
C HIS A 96 -10.08 -30.73 -8.01
N ARG A 97 -10.36 -30.91 -6.71
CA ARG A 97 -11.73 -30.87 -6.15
C ARG A 97 -12.38 -29.50 -6.32
N ILE A 98 -11.61 -28.42 -6.17
CA ILE A 98 -12.05 -27.04 -6.46
C ILE A 98 -12.39 -26.87 -7.95
N LEU A 99 -11.53 -27.36 -8.85
CA LEU A 99 -11.78 -27.31 -10.30
C LEU A 99 -13.03 -28.12 -10.69
N ASN A 100 -13.19 -29.32 -10.13
CA ASN A 100 -14.36 -30.17 -10.34
C ASN A 100 -15.65 -29.49 -9.86
N SER A 101 -15.61 -28.78 -8.73
CA SER A 101 -16.74 -27.98 -8.23
C SER A 101 -17.14 -26.88 -9.23
N ALA A 102 -16.16 -26.19 -9.82
CA ALA A 102 -16.43 -25.16 -10.83
C ALA A 102 -16.98 -25.76 -12.15
N LEU A 103 -16.46 -26.91 -12.60
CA LEU A 103 -16.98 -27.63 -13.77
C LEU A 103 -18.42 -28.13 -13.55
N LEU A 104 -18.73 -28.64 -12.36
CA LEU A 104 -20.07 -29.05 -11.98
C LEU A 104 -21.03 -27.85 -12.03
N LEU A 105 -20.63 -26.73 -11.44
CA LEU A 105 -21.44 -25.51 -11.44
C LEU A 105 -21.70 -25.00 -12.87
N GLN A 106 -20.71 -25.07 -13.76
CA GLN A 106 -20.88 -24.71 -15.17
C GLN A 106 -21.91 -25.60 -15.89
N LYS A 107 -22.01 -26.87 -15.50
CA LYS A 107 -22.97 -27.83 -16.06
C LYS A 107 -24.38 -27.63 -15.51
N GLU A 108 -24.51 -27.34 -14.21
CA GLU A 108 -25.79 -27.11 -13.54
C GLU A 108 -26.43 -25.79 -13.98
N GLU A 109 -25.65 -24.71 -14.00
CA GLU A 109 -26.12 -23.34 -14.22
C GLU A 109 -26.09 -22.99 -15.73
N LYS A 110 -26.80 -23.77 -16.55
CA LYS A 110 -26.86 -23.58 -18.00
C LYS A 110 -27.33 -22.18 -18.35
N GLY A 111 -26.54 -21.47 -19.17
CA GLY A 111 -26.82 -20.09 -19.58
C GLY A 111 -26.18 -19.02 -18.69
N ARG A 112 -25.47 -19.42 -17.62
CA ARG A 112 -24.68 -18.52 -16.78
C ARG A 112 -23.20 -18.71 -17.01
N LYS A 113 -22.45 -17.61 -16.90
CA LYS A 113 -21.00 -17.61 -17.03
C LYS A 113 -20.38 -17.98 -15.69
N VAL A 114 -19.69 -19.11 -15.61
CA VAL A 114 -18.94 -19.53 -14.41
C VAL A 114 -17.48 -19.11 -14.55
N ILE A 115 -16.97 -18.41 -13.53
CA ILE A 115 -15.61 -17.88 -13.48
C ILE A 115 -14.96 -18.34 -12.18
N LEU A 116 -13.80 -18.99 -12.28
CA LEU A 116 -13.00 -19.35 -11.12
C LEU A 116 -12.20 -18.14 -10.63
N VAL A 117 -12.43 -17.72 -9.40
CA VAL A 117 -11.68 -16.61 -8.78
C VAL A 117 -10.66 -17.18 -7.80
N SER A 118 -9.37 -16.96 -8.07
CA SER A 118 -8.28 -17.43 -7.19
C SER A 118 -7.11 -16.46 -7.23
N LYS A 119 -6.33 -16.38 -6.15
CA LYS A 119 -5.01 -15.69 -6.14
C LYS A 119 -3.86 -16.57 -6.62
N ASP A 120 -4.08 -17.88 -6.75
CA ASP A 120 -3.06 -18.83 -7.20
C ASP A 120 -3.00 -18.87 -8.74
N VAL A 121 -1.84 -18.50 -9.30
CA VAL A 121 -1.59 -18.51 -10.74
C VAL A 121 -1.73 -19.92 -11.32
N ASN A 122 -1.22 -20.94 -10.65
CA ASN A 122 -1.23 -22.32 -11.12
C ASN A 122 -2.64 -22.87 -11.19
N LEU A 123 -3.46 -22.62 -10.16
CA LEU A 123 -4.86 -23.03 -10.16
C LEU A 123 -5.65 -22.38 -11.31
N ARG A 124 -5.41 -21.09 -11.57
CA ARG A 124 -6.03 -20.39 -12.71
C ARG A 124 -5.56 -20.93 -14.07
N LEU A 125 -4.28 -21.30 -14.21
CA LEU A 125 -3.77 -21.90 -15.45
C LEU A 125 -4.39 -23.28 -15.69
N LYS A 126 -4.51 -24.12 -14.65
CA LYS A 126 -5.21 -25.42 -14.73
C LYS A 126 -6.68 -25.24 -15.13
N ALA A 127 -7.37 -24.27 -14.55
CA ALA A 127 -8.76 -23.97 -14.91
C ALA A 127 -8.91 -23.61 -16.40
N LYS A 128 -8.05 -22.73 -16.92
CA LYS A 128 -8.04 -22.37 -18.34
C LYS A 128 -7.77 -23.57 -19.25
N ALA A 129 -6.87 -24.47 -18.84
CA ALA A 129 -6.61 -25.71 -19.58
C ALA A 129 -7.83 -26.65 -19.63
N LEU A 130 -8.71 -26.59 -18.63
CA LEU A 130 -9.98 -27.32 -18.59
C LEU A 130 -11.16 -26.59 -19.25
N GLY A 131 -10.91 -25.44 -19.89
CA GLY A 131 -11.96 -24.63 -20.52
C GLY A 131 -12.80 -23.78 -19.55
N LEU A 132 -12.38 -23.67 -18.28
CA LEU A 132 -12.97 -22.74 -17.32
C LEU A 132 -12.36 -21.36 -17.46
N GLN A 133 -13.18 -20.33 -17.40
CA GLN A 133 -12.68 -18.97 -17.21
C GLN A 133 -12.13 -18.80 -15.80
N ALA A 134 -11.03 -18.07 -15.66
CA ALA A 134 -10.40 -17.85 -14.36
C ALA A 134 -9.78 -16.46 -14.26
N GLU A 135 -10.02 -15.81 -13.12
CA GLU A 135 -9.66 -14.42 -12.83
C GLU A 135 -8.94 -14.29 -11.47
N ASP A 136 -8.13 -13.23 -11.34
CA ASP A 136 -7.45 -12.90 -10.08
C ASP A 136 -8.38 -12.11 -9.15
N TYR A 137 -8.31 -12.38 -7.85
CA TYR A 137 -9.07 -11.60 -6.86
C TYR A 137 -8.33 -10.31 -6.51
N THR A 138 -8.88 -9.15 -6.91
CA THR A 138 -8.21 -7.85 -6.88
C THR A 138 -8.82 -6.80 -5.95
N THR A 139 -9.92 -7.11 -5.23
CA THR A 139 -10.53 -6.18 -4.26
C THR A 139 -9.53 -5.74 -3.19
N GLY A 140 -9.54 -4.44 -2.90
CA GLY A 140 -8.57 -3.78 -2.02
C GLY A 140 -7.22 -3.44 -2.68
N LYS A 141 -6.93 -3.91 -3.89
CA LYS A 141 -5.91 -3.26 -4.73
C LYS A 141 -6.59 -2.14 -5.47
N ILE A 142 -6.13 -0.92 -5.27
CA ILE A 142 -6.47 0.21 -6.14
C ILE A 142 -6.15 -0.25 -7.57
N GLN A 143 -7.20 -0.53 -8.36
CA GLN A 143 -7.08 -1.15 -9.69
C GLN A 143 -6.26 -0.30 -10.66
N ASN A 144 -6.08 0.99 -10.34
CA ASN A 144 -5.18 1.89 -11.02
C ASN A 144 -4.41 2.74 -10.00
N ILE A 145 -3.15 2.40 -9.73
CA ILE A 145 -2.23 3.32 -9.03
C ILE A 145 -2.21 4.69 -9.73
N SER A 146 -2.43 4.71 -11.05
CA SER A 146 -2.58 5.90 -11.89
C SER A 146 -3.84 6.73 -11.61
N SER A 147 -4.88 6.19 -10.96
CA SER A 147 -6.09 6.94 -10.57
C SER A 147 -5.98 7.53 -9.16
N LEU A 148 -4.89 7.29 -8.44
CA LEU A 148 -4.66 7.94 -7.15
C LEU A 148 -4.33 9.40 -7.34
N HIS A 149 -4.81 10.21 -6.40
CA HIS A 149 -4.47 11.62 -6.35
C HIS A 149 -2.94 11.78 -6.25
N THR A 150 -2.34 12.33 -7.30
CA THR A 150 -0.88 12.48 -7.43
C THR A 150 -0.32 13.62 -6.59
N GLY A 151 -1.18 14.47 -6.02
CA GLY A 151 -0.76 15.68 -5.31
C GLY A 151 -0.24 16.79 -6.24
N ARG A 152 -0.31 16.60 -7.56
CA ARG A 152 0.17 17.58 -8.54
C ARG A 152 -0.66 17.61 -9.82
N SER A 153 -0.72 18.77 -10.46
CA SER A 153 -1.26 18.94 -11.81
C SER A 153 -0.29 19.70 -12.71
N ILE A 154 -0.42 19.51 -14.02
CA ILE A 154 0.25 20.35 -15.01
C ILE A 154 -0.80 21.30 -15.56
N VAL A 155 -0.49 22.60 -15.57
CA VAL A 155 -1.31 23.62 -16.22
C VAL A 155 -0.53 24.07 -17.45
N GLU A 156 -1.05 23.72 -18.62
CA GLU A 156 -0.48 24.11 -19.92
C GLU A 156 -1.04 25.48 -20.33
N GLU A 157 -0.34 26.17 -21.23
CA GLU A 157 -0.78 27.44 -21.83
C GLU A 157 -1.04 28.59 -20.82
N VAL A 158 -0.31 28.62 -19.71
CA VAL A 158 -0.35 29.74 -18.76
C VAL A 158 0.21 31.00 -19.43
N ASP A 159 -0.38 32.16 -19.15
CA ASP A 159 0.12 33.44 -19.67
C ASP A 159 1.60 33.66 -19.25
N PRO A 160 2.51 33.95 -20.20
CA PRO A 160 3.92 34.18 -19.90
C PRO A 160 4.19 35.26 -18.83
N SER A 161 3.32 36.27 -18.74
CA SER A 161 3.42 37.34 -17.75
C SER A 161 3.25 36.81 -16.32
N ILE A 162 2.38 35.83 -16.11
CA ILE A 162 2.18 35.18 -14.81
C ILE A 162 3.40 34.35 -14.43
N ILE A 163 4.03 33.66 -15.39
CA ILE A 163 5.29 32.96 -15.10
C ILE A 163 6.40 33.94 -14.70
N ASN A 164 6.52 35.08 -15.39
CA ASN A 164 7.50 36.11 -15.02
C ASN A 164 7.18 36.70 -13.63
N LEU A 165 5.90 36.98 -13.34
CA LEU A 165 5.43 37.46 -12.04
C LEU A 165 5.79 36.47 -10.92
N MET A 166 5.63 35.17 -11.16
CA MET A 166 6.02 34.12 -10.21
C MET A 166 7.51 34.16 -9.91
N TYR A 167 8.38 34.38 -10.91
CA TYR A 167 9.83 34.50 -10.70
C TYR A 167 10.24 35.81 -10.01
N GLU A 168 9.51 36.90 -10.22
CA GLU A 168 9.83 38.22 -9.66
C GLU A 168 9.28 38.42 -8.24
N LYS A 169 8.03 38.00 -8.00
CA LYS A 169 7.32 38.21 -6.72
C LYS A 169 7.20 36.94 -5.88
N GLY A 170 7.36 35.76 -6.48
CA GLY A 170 7.23 34.47 -5.79
C GLY A 170 5.79 33.97 -5.62
N TYR A 171 4.76 34.69 -6.07
CA TYR A 171 3.37 34.26 -5.94
C TYR A 171 2.43 34.92 -6.95
N CYS A 172 1.25 34.31 -7.16
CA CYS A 172 0.13 34.88 -7.91
C CYS A 172 -1.23 34.45 -7.31
N PRO A 173 -2.31 35.21 -7.58
CA PRO A 173 -3.67 34.77 -7.35
C PRO A 173 -3.99 33.42 -8.04
N PRO A 174 -4.77 32.52 -7.41
CA PRO A 174 -5.15 31.24 -8.03
C PRO A 174 -5.96 31.39 -9.31
N GLU A 175 -6.77 32.44 -9.43
CA GLU A 175 -7.61 32.71 -10.60
C GLU A 175 -6.78 32.98 -11.88
N ASP A 176 -5.56 33.49 -11.74
CA ASP A 176 -4.66 33.75 -12.86
C ASP A 176 -4.13 32.47 -13.51
N VAL A 177 -4.15 31.34 -12.78
CA VAL A 177 -3.59 30.05 -13.24
C VAL A 177 -4.61 28.93 -13.30
N LEU A 178 -5.68 28.98 -12.51
CA LEU A 178 -6.74 27.97 -12.45
C LEU A 178 -8.05 28.46 -13.08
N GLY A 179 -8.16 29.75 -13.42
CA GLY A 179 -9.39 30.34 -13.91
C GLY A 179 -10.53 30.19 -12.89
N LYS A 180 -11.56 29.43 -13.25
CA LYS A 180 -12.73 29.18 -12.39
C LYS A 180 -12.58 27.98 -11.47
N ASP A 181 -11.53 27.17 -11.66
CA ASP A 181 -11.34 25.97 -10.87
C ASP A 181 -10.87 26.30 -9.46
N ARG A 182 -11.43 25.60 -8.48
CA ARG A 182 -11.09 25.82 -7.08
C ARG A 182 -9.72 25.19 -6.77
N PRO A 183 -8.77 25.94 -6.20
CA PRO A 183 -7.48 25.37 -5.80
C PRO A 183 -7.65 24.31 -4.71
N MET A 184 -6.93 23.21 -4.85
CA MET A 184 -6.89 22.13 -3.86
C MET A 184 -5.85 22.41 -2.79
N LYS A 185 -6.20 22.18 -1.51
CA LYS A 185 -5.25 22.34 -0.40
C LYS A 185 -4.08 21.37 -0.55
N ASN A 186 -2.88 21.83 -0.21
CA ASN A 186 -1.65 21.05 -0.29
C ASN A 186 -1.34 20.48 -1.69
N HIS A 187 -1.84 21.13 -2.74
CA HIS A 187 -1.67 20.70 -4.12
C HIS A 187 -0.55 21.47 -4.81
N TYR A 188 0.22 20.75 -5.64
CA TYR A 188 1.32 21.30 -6.41
C TYR A 188 0.95 21.47 -7.89
N TYR A 189 1.59 22.43 -8.54
CA TYR A 189 1.36 22.74 -9.94
C TYR A 189 2.68 22.86 -10.68
N ILE A 190 2.71 22.36 -11.92
CA ILE A 190 3.74 22.68 -12.90
C ILE A 190 3.07 23.58 -13.93
N LEU A 191 3.33 24.88 -13.83
CA LEU A 191 2.79 25.88 -14.74
C LEU A 191 3.72 25.97 -15.95
N LYS A 192 3.17 25.90 -17.17
CA LYS A 192 3.95 25.93 -18.41
C LYS A 192 3.41 26.96 -19.39
N SER A 193 4.33 27.63 -20.07
CA SER A 193 4.07 28.56 -21.16
C SER A 193 5.12 28.33 -22.26
N GLY A 194 4.80 27.48 -23.23
CA GLY A 194 5.75 27.10 -24.28
C GLY A 194 7.02 26.49 -23.70
N LYS A 195 8.16 27.20 -23.79
CA LYS A 195 9.47 26.75 -23.26
C LYS A 195 9.71 27.12 -21.79
N LYS A 196 8.90 28.00 -21.20
CA LYS A 196 9.05 28.41 -19.80
C LYS A 196 8.17 27.54 -18.90
N SER A 197 8.64 27.29 -17.69
CA SER A 197 7.85 26.57 -16.68
C SER A 197 8.25 26.97 -15.27
N VAL A 198 7.29 27.03 -14.36
CA VAL A 198 7.53 27.29 -12.93
C VAL A 198 6.82 26.23 -12.08
N LEU A 199 7.48 25.81 -11.00
CA LEU A 199 6.92 24.91 -10.01
C LEU A 199 6.16 25.75 -8.99
N ALA A 200 4.96 25.34 -8.59
CA ALA A 200 4.12 26.11 -7.71
C ALA A 200 3.34 25.24 -6.71
N PHE A 201 2.85 25.87 -5.65
CA PHE A 201 2.10 25.27 -4.56
C PHE A 201 0.96 26.19 -4.13
N TYR A 202 -0.24 25.65 -3.95
CA TYR A 202 -1.32 26.45 -3.39
C TYR A 202 -1.26 26.50 -1.86
N ASN A 203 -0.98 27.70 -1.33
CA ASN A 203 -0.97 27.95 0.10
C ASN A 203 -2.34 28.41 0.60
N SER A 204 -3.05 27.50 1.26
CA SER A 204 -4.38 27.82 1.80
C SER A 204 -4.39 28.80 2.97
N ALA A 205 -3.23 29.11 3.57
CA ALA A 205 -3.15 30.04 4.69
C ALA A 205 -3.30 31.51 4.24
N ASN A 206 -2.75 31.85 3.08
CA ASN A 206 -2.85 33.19 2.48
C ASN A 206 -3.69 33.21 1.18
N GLY A 207 -4.14 32.05 0.70
CA GLY A 207 -4.96 31.93 -0.50
C GLY A 207 -4.20 32.14 -1.81
N MET A 208 -2.87 32.08 -1.81
CA MET A 208 -2.02 32.36 -2.97
C MET A 208 -1.42 31.08 -3.57
N VAL A 209 -1.09 31.13 -4.86
CA VAL A 209 -0.23 30.15 -5.52
C VAL A 209 1.20 30.66 -5.44
N GLU A 210 2.03 29.97 -4.66
CA GLU A 210 3.42 30.33 -4.37
C GLU A 210 4.39 29.55 -5.24
N GLN A 211 5.49 30.18 -5.64
CA GLN A 211 6.58 29.51 -6.33
C GLN A 211 7.26 28.48 -5.42
N VAL A 212 7.53 27.30 -5.96
CA VAL A 212 8.32 26.27 -5.30
C VAL A 212 9.73 26.26 -5.90
N GLU A 213 10.71 26.68 -5.11
CA GLU A 213 12.10 26.61 -5.50
C GLU A 213 12.68 25.20 -5.35
N LYS A 214 13.65 24.86 -6.21
CA LYS A 214 14.43 23.62 -6.10
C LYS A 214 15.50 23.77 -5.02
N ARG A 215 15.09 23.70 -3.76
CA ARG A 215 15.98 23.81 -2.60
C ARG A 215 16.74 22.51 -2.35
N ASN A 216 18.02 22.62 -1.99
CA ASN A 216 18.81 21.51 -1.46
C ASN A 216 18.42 21.23 -0.01
N ALA A 217 18.27 19.96 0.36
CA ALA A 217 18.04 19.54 1.74
C ALA A 217 19.23 18.72 2.23
N TYR A 218 19.95 19.19 3.24
CA TYR A 218 21.09 18.48 3.82
C TYR A 218 22.11 17.94 2.79
N GLY A 219 22.45 18.71 1.76
CA GLY A 219 23.37 18.32 0.68
C GLY A 219 22.73 17.56 -0.47
N ILE A 220 21.46 17.14 -0.34
CA ILE A 220 20.72 16.43 -1.40
C ILE A 220 19.94 17.43 -2.26
N LYS A 221 20.25 17.46 -3.56
CA LYS A 221 19.58 18.29 -4.56
C LYS A 221 18.45 17.52 -5.28
N PRO A 222 17.23 18.08 -5.41
CA PRO A 222 16.17 17.46 -6.18
C PRO A 222 16.52 17.41 -7.67
N ARG A 223 16.32 16.25 -8.31
CA ARG A 223 16.62 16.01 -9.73
C ARG A 223 15.44 16.29 -10.65
N ASN A 224 14.21 16.27 -10.14
CA ASN A 224 12.98 16.53 -10.90
C ASN A 224 11.97 17.35 -10.07
N ALA A 225 10.81 17.65 -10.66
CA ALA A 225 9.77 18.45 -10.03
C ALA A 225 9.16 17.74 -8.81
N GLU A 226 8.95 16.43 -8.92
CA GLU A 226 8.34 15.59 -7.89
C GLU A 226 9.21 15.54 -6.63
N GLN A 227 10.53 15.44 -6.79
CA GLN A 227 11.49 15.51 -5.68
C GLN A 227 11.53 16.91 -5.05
N ALA A 228 11.42 17.98 -5.85
CA ALA A 228 11.34 19.34 -5.33
C ALA A 228 10.05 19.54 -4.50
N PHE A 229 8.92 19.05 -5.00
CA PHE A 229 7.65 19.05 -4.27
C PHE A 229 7.71 18.22 -2.99
N ALA A 230 8.36 17.05 -3.02
CA ALA A 230 8.54 16.23 -1.84
C ALA A 230 9.38 16.92 -0.76
N ILE A 231 10.50 17.55 -1.13
CA ILE A 231 11.32 18.36 -0.21
C ILE A 231 10.50 19.51 0.35
N HIS A 232 9.83 20.28 -0.51
CA HIS A 232 8.99 21.41 -0.08
C HIS A 232 7.89 20.95 0.88
N ALA A 233 7.22 19.83 0.60
CA ALA A 233 6.16 19.29 1.43
C ALA A 233 6.65 18.89 2.82
N VAL A 234 7.83 18.25 2.90
CA VAL A 234 8.42 17.85 4.18
C VAL A 234 8.87 19.06 4.96
N LEU A 235 9.48 20.06 4.31
CA LEU A 235 9.98 21.30 4.93
C LEU A 235 8.89 22.28 5.39
N LYS A 236 7.61 22.02 5.09
CA LYS A 236 6.49 22.92 5.38
C LYS A 236 5.78 22.47 6.67
N PRO A 237 5.95 23.16 7.82
CA PRO A 237 5.47 22.69 9.12
C PRO A 237 3.95 22.53 9.22
N GLU A 238 3.18 23.20 8.35
CA GLU A 238 1.73 23.09 8.24
C GLU A 238 1.28 21.73 7.69
N ILE A 239 2.14 21.05 6.93
CA ILE A 239 1.86 19.72 6.36
C ILE A 239 2.30 18.65 7.36
N LYS A 240 1.35 18.13 8.13
CA LYS A 240 1.61 17.14 9.20
C LYS A 240 1.81 15.71 8.70
N LEU A 241 1.35 15.40 7.49
CA LEU A 241 1.47 14.07 6.89
C LEU A 241 1.80 14.20 5.41
N VAL A 242 2.91 13.60 5.00
CA VAL A 242 3.34 13.52 3.60
C VAL A 242 3.35 12.05 3.20
N SER A 243 2.62 11.71 2.14
CA SER A 243 2.72 10.40 1.50
C SER A 243 3.52 10.54 0.21
N MET A 244 4.55 9.70 0.05
CA MET A 244 5.41 9.68 -1.13
C MET A 244 5.27 8.34 -1.85
N GLN A 245 4.70 8.38 -3.05
CA GLN A 245 4.56 7.19 -3.90
C GLN A 245 5.44 7.31 -5.14
N GLY A 246 6.03 6.20 -5.57
CA GLY A 246 6.85 6.13 -6.76
C GLY A 246 7.59 4.81 -6.86
N VAL A 247 8.09 4.50 -8.05
CA VAL A 247 8.85 3.26 -8.31
C VAL A 247 10.13 3.16 -7.48
N ALA A 248 10.74 1.98 -7.42
CA ALA A 248 12.03 1.80 -6.77
C ALA A 248 13.10 2.71 -7.42
N GLY A 249 14.03 3.21 -6.60
CA GLY A 249 15.12 4.07 -7.08
C GLY A 249 14.80 5.56 -7.26
N THR A 250 13.56 6.01 -7.01
CA THR A 250 13.20 7.45 -7.13
C THR A 250 13.68 8.33 -5.96
N GLY A 251 14.35 7.74 -4.95
CA GLY A 251 14.96 8.48 -3.84
C GLY A 251 13.98 8.96 -2.76
N LYS A 252 12.78 8.37 -2.65
CA LYS A 252 11.73 8.76 -1.67
C LYS A 252 12.27 8.84 -0.25
N THR A 253 12.86 7.75 0.23
CA THR A 253 13.39 7.60 1.59
C THR A 253 14.58 8.53 1.82
N LEU A 254 15.47 8.65 0.82
CA LEU A 254 16.60 9.56 0.85
C LEU A 254 16.15 11.03 1.02
N ILE A 255 15.18 11.46 0.22
CA ILE A 255 14.67 12.83 0.22
C ILE A 255 13.92 13.14 1.50
N ALA A 256 13.06 12.23 1.95
CA ALA A 256 12.35 12.37 3.21
C ALA A 256 13.33 12.51 4.38
N LEU A 257 14.38 11.67 4.42
CA LEU A 257 15.42 11.74 5.45
C LEU A 257 16.20 13.05 5.39
N ALA A 258 16.66 13.47 4.21
CA ALA A 258 17.42 14.70 4.03
C ALA A 258 16.62 15.95 4.43
N ALA A 259 15.35 16.05 4.01
CA ALA A 259 14.47 17.15 4.39
C ALA A 259 14.10 17.12 5.89
N SER A 260 14.04 15.94 6.51
CA SER A 260 13.82 15.82 7.96
C SER A 260 15.05 16.24 8.77
N LEU A 261 16.27 15.94 8.29
CA LEU A 261 17.52 16.38 8.91
C LEU A 261 17.69 17.91 8.85
N GLU A 262 17.18 18.56 7.81
CA GLU A 262 17.14 20.02 7.70
C GLU A 262 16.30 20.65 8.83
N GLN A 263 15.18 20.01 9.19
CA GLN A 263 14.27 20.43 10.27
C GLN A 263 14.61 19.83 11.64
N LYS A 264 15.83 19.31 11.84
CA LYS A 264 16.24 18.65 13.09
C LYS A 264 16.08 19.50 14.36
N ARG A 265 15.97 20.82 14.22
CA ARG A 265 15.76 21.78 15.32
C ARG A 265 14.29 21.84 15.78
N ASP A 266 13.36 21.54 14.89
CA ASP A 266 11.92 21.66 15.16
C ASP A 266 11.38 20.43 15.91
N PHE A 267 12.03 19.29 15.74
CA PHE A 267 11.65 18.02 16.36
C PHE A 267 12.62 17.61 17.45
N LYS A 268 12.14 16.96 18.50
CA LYS A 268 12.98 16.39 19.55
C LYS A 268 13.79 15.20 19.03
N GLN A 269 13.21 14.34 18.20
CA GLN A 269 13.88 13.19 17.58
C GLN A 269 13.38 12.98 16.14
N ILE A 270 14.22 12.34 15.32
CA ILE A 270 13.86 11.85 13.98
C ILE A 270 13.91 10.33 14.03
N TYR A 271 12.82 9.69 13.64
CA TYR A 271 12.71 8.23 13.56
C TYR A 271 12.60 7.83 12.10
N LEU A 272 13.45 6.90 11.69
CA LEU A 272 13.39 6.27 10.38
C LEU A 272 13.12 4.78 10.60
N ALA A 273 11.88 4.38 10.34
CA ALA A 273 11.38 3.05 10.63
C ALA A 273 11.00 2.30 9.36
N ARG A 274 11.20 0.98 9.38
CA ARG A 274 10.81 0.09 8.28
C ARG A 274 10.14 -1.17 8.83
N PRO A 275 9.03 -1.65 8.22
CA PRO A 275 8.45 -2.94 8.58
C PRO A 275 9.40 -4.07 8.18
N ILE A 276 9.50 -5.07 9.04
CA ILE A 276 10.26 -6.27 8.71
C ILE A 276 9.31 -7.20 7.98
N VAL A 277 9.61 -7.45 6.71
CA VAL A 277 8.91 -8.48 5.91
C VAL A 277 9.84 -9.68 5.83
N PRO A 278 9.51 -10.80 6.49
CA PRO A 278 10.35 -12.00 6.41
C PRO A 278 10.41 -12.49 4.97
N LEU A 279 11.63 -12.64 4.44
CA LEU A 279 11.88 -13.32 3.18
C LEU A 279 11.71 -14.81 3.44
N SER A 280 10.65 -15.43 2.88
CA SER A 280 10.26 -16.84 3.02
C SER A 280 9.62 -17.23 4.38
N ASN A 281 8.88 -18.35 4.40
CA ASN A 281 8.11 -18.93 5.52
C ASN A 281 8.96 -19.33 6.76
N LYS A 282 10.13 -18.74 6.98
CA LYS A 282 10.92 -18.91 8.19
C LYS A 282 10.69 -17.72 9.09
N ASP A 283 10.13 -17.97 10.27
CA ASP A 283 10.10 -16.97 11.32
C ASP A 283 11.51 -16.45 11.59
N ILE A 284 11.64 -15.15 11.79
CA ILE A 284 12.91 -14.47 12.14
C ILE A 284 13.58 -15.16 13.35
N GLY A 285 12.80 -15.83 14.20
CA GLY A 285 13.28 -16.66 15.30
C GLY A 285 14.33 -17.71 14.91
N TYR A 286 14.34 -18.21 13.66
CA TYR A 286 15.18 -19.33 13.22
C TYR A 286 16.60 -18.96 12.75
N LEU A 287 16.92 -17.68 12.57
CA LEU A 287 18.30 -17.28 12.26
C LEU A 287 19.18 -17.38 13.52
N PRO A 288 20.44 -17.85 13.48
CA PRO A 288 21.31 -17.85 14.66
C PRO A 288 21.76 -16.42 15.04
N GLY A 289 21.94 -16.15 16.34
CA GLY A 289 22.44 -14.87 16.89
C GLY A 289 21.41 -14.04 17.67
N ASP A 290 21.85 -12.90 18.22
CA ASP A 290 21.00 -11.97 18.98
C ASP A 290 19.95 -11.29 18.08
N ILE A 291 18.82 -10.88 18.67
CA ILE A 291 17.72 -10.23 17.95
C ILE A 291 18.22 -9.03 17.12
N LYS A 292 19.12 -8.21 17.67
CA LYS A 292 19.73 -7.09 16.92
C LYS A 292 20.45 -7.56 15.66
N SER A 293 21.27 -8.61 15.75
CA SER A 293 22.01 -9.16 14.62
C SER A 293 21.11 -9.71 13.52
N LYS A 294 19.92 -10.22 13.89
CA LYS A 294 18.92 -10.70 12.91
C LYS A 294 18.17 -9.57 12.20
N LEU A 295 18.01 -8.42 12.86
CA LEU A 295 17.23 -7.29 12.34
C LEU A 295 18.08 -6.28 11.55
N ASN A 296 19.38 -6.19 11.86
CA ASN A 296 20.32 -5.27 11.19
C ASN A 296 20.27 -5.34 9.66
N PRO A 297 20.25 -6.53 9.01
CA PRO A 297 20.23 -6.60 7.54
C PRO A 297 19.02 -5.89 6.89
N TYR A 298 17.87 -5.84 7.57
CA TYR A 298 16.68 -5.18 7.06
C TYR A 298 16.78 -3.64 7.15
N MET A 299 17.61 -3.14 8.06
CA MET A 299 17.84 -1.71 8.29
C MET A 299 19.00 -1.15 7.47
N GLU A 300 19.90 -1.99 6.95
CA GLU A 300 21.05 -1.55 6.13
C GLU A 300 20.67 -0.54 5.03
N PRO A 301 19.59 -0.71 4.24
CA PRO A 301 19.24 0.27 3.22
C PRO A 301 18.90 1.67 3.77
N LEU A 302 18.44 1.75 5.03
CA LEU A 302 18.21 3.01 5.72
C LEU A 302 19.53 3.65 6.15
N TRP A 303 20.48 2.85 6.64
CA TRP A 303 21.84 3.29 6.96
C TRP A 303 22.60 3.75 5.72
N ASP A 304 22.44 3.08 4.58
CA ASP A 304 23.06 3.48 3.32
C ASP A 304 22.57 4.86 2.86
N ASN A 305 21.27 5.15 3.00
CA ASN A 305 20.74 6.49 2.72
C ASN A 305 21.35 7.54 3.65
N LEU A 306 21.49 7.24 4.94
CA LEU A 306 22.11 8.15 5.91
C LEU A 306 23.59 8.40 5.59
N LYS A 307 24.35 7.34 5.30
CA LYS A 307 25.76 7.43 4.89
C LYS A 307 25.91 8.22 3.60
N PHE A 308 25.01 8.04 2.64
CA PHE A 308 25.02 8.82 1.39
C PHE A 308 24.86 10.32 1.65
N ILE A 309 23.96 10.70 2.56
CA ILE A 309 23.79 12.10 3.01
C ILE A 309 25.05 12.58 3.73
N GLN A 310 25.59 11.78 4.63
CA GLN A 310 26.79 12.10 5.39
C GLN A 310 28.00 12.36 4.48
N ASN A 311 28.18 11.54 3.45
CA ASN A 311 29.26 11.64 2.48
C ASN A 311 29.11 12.82 1.48
N GLN A 312 28.03 13.61 1.58
CA GLN A 312 27.97 14.90 0.88
C GLN A 312 28.89 15.95 1.53
N TYR A 313 29.40 15.66 2.72
CA TYR A 313 30.30 16.50 3.49
C TYR A 313 31.64 15.79 3.69
N SER A 314 32.71 16.58 3.78
CA SER A 314 34.03 16.07 4.13
C SER A 314 34.05 15.65 5.61
N GLU A 315 34.91 14.71 6.00
CA GLU A 315 35.01 14.27 7.40
C GLU A 315 35.37 15.41 8.37
N SER A 316 36.03 16.45 7.87
CA SER A 316 36.35 17.68 8.62
C SER A 316 35.16 18.63 8.82
N ASP A 317 34.07 18.45 8.08
CA ASP A 317 32.91 19.33 8.15
C ASP A 317 32.09 19.05 9.42
N LYS A 318 31.53 20.12 10.00
CA LYS A 318 30.73 20.01 11.23
C LYS A 318 29.49 19.13 11.00
N GLU A 319 28.93 19.20 9.80
CA GLU A 319 27.75 18.48 9.35
C GLU A 319 27.97 16.96 9.33
N TYR A 320 29.16 16.53 8.92
CA TYR A 320 29.57 15.12 8.94
C TYR A 320 29.55 14.58 10.37
N SER A 321 30.21 15.29 11.29
CA SER A 321 30.28 14.92 12.72
C SER A 321 28.92 15.03 13.41
N LYS A 322 28.07 15.99 13.00
CA LYS A 322 26.73 16.17 13.57
C LYS A 322 25.82 14.98 13.29
N ILE A 323 25.89 14.38 12.11
CA ILE A 323 25.12 13.16 11.81
C ILE A 323 25.52 12.03 12.76
N THR A 324 26.83 11.81 12.95
CA THR A 324 27.34 10.79 13.88
C THR A 324 26.86 11.04 15.31
N GLU A 325 26.96 12.29 15.79
CA GLU A 325 26.49 12.69 17.12
C GLU A 325 24.96 12.46 17.27
N MET A 326 24.18 12.77 16.23
CA MET A 326 22.73 12.58 16.26
C MET A 326 22.35 11.10 16.39
N VAL A 327 23.08 10.21 15.75
CA VAL A 327 22.87 8.76 15.89
C VAL A 327 23.27 8.30 17.29
N GLN A 328 24.45 8.71 17.78
CA GLN A 328 24.96 8.33 19.10
C GLN A 328 24.06 8.79 20.25
N ASN A 329 23.52 10.00 20.16
CA ASN A 329 22.65 10.60 21.18
C ASN A 329 21.16 10.24 21.00
N GLU A 330 20.84 9.28 20.13
CA GLU A 330 19.47 8.87 19.78
C GLU A 330 18.56 10.03 19.32
N LYS A 331 19.16 11.11 18.80
CA LYS A 331 18.44 12.20 18.12
C LYS A 331 17.89 11.72 16.78
N LEU A 332 18.64 10.86 16.08
CA LEU A 332 18.22 10.12 14.89
C LEU A 332 18.20 8.62 15.21
N VAL A 333 17.06 7.98 15.07
CA VAL A 333 16.87 6.57 15.42
C VAL A 333 16.42 5.79 14.19
N ILE A 334 17.23 4.81 13.78
CA ILE A 334 16.89 3.83 12.74
C ILE A 334 16.45 2.55 13.43
N THR A 335 15.20 2.11 13.19
CA THR A 335 14.64 1.00 13.97
C THR A 335 13.53 0.24 13.23
N PRO A 336 13.34 -1.05 13.53
CA PRO A 336 12.15 -1.77 13.07
C PRO A 336 10.85 -1.13 13.56
N LEU A 337 9.85 -1.08 12.68
CA LEU A 337 8.56 -0.48 13.00
C LEU A 337 7.87 -1.13 14.22
N ALA A 338 8.07 -2.43 14.42
CA ALA A 338 7.54 -3.18 15.56
C ALA A 338 7.98 -2.63 16.92
N TYR A 339 9.19 -2.05 17.03
CA TYR A 339 9.76 -1.56 18.29
C TYR A 339 9.17 -0.22 18.74
N ILE A 340 8.44 0.44 17.85
CA ILE A 340 7.71 1.67 18.16
C ILE A 340 6.33 1.34 18.76
N ARG A 341 5.89 0.08 18.69
CA ARG A 341 4.60 -0.33 19.21
C ARG A 341 4.59 -0.28 20.75
N GLY A 342 3.85 0.67 21.33
CA GLY A 342 3.66 0.81 22.78
C GLY A 342 4.44 1.97 23.38
N ARG A 343 5.23 2.70 22.57
CA ARG A 343 5.96 3.88 23.02
C ARG A 343 5.11 5.15 22.92
N SER A 344 5.27 6.04 23.89
CA SER A 344 4.81 7.43 23.78
C SER A 344 5.90 8.25 23.10
N LEU A 345 5.62 8.77 21.91
CA LEU A 345 6.54 9.56 21.12
C LEU A 345 5.96 10.96 20.97
N SER A 346 6.63 11.96 21.53
CA SER A 346 6.18 13.35 21.53
C SER A 346 7.17 14.24 20.77
N ASN A 347 6.65 15.12 19.91
CA ASN A 347 7.45 16.03 19.09
C ASN A 347 8.55 15.31 18.28
N ILE A 348 8.14 14.38 17.42
CA ILE A 348 9.07 13.61 16.58
C ILE A 348 8.76 13.78 15.10
N CYS A 349 9.79 13.74 14.27
CA CYS A 349 9.64 13.53 12.83
C CYS A 349 9.68 12.02 12.58
N PHE A 350 8.61 11.45 12.01
CA PHE A 350 8.48 10.00 11.85
C PHE A 350 8.39 9.62 10.37
N ILE A 351 9.42 8.91 9.89
CA ILE A 351 9.52 8.43 8.51
C ILE A 351 9.29 6.93 8.51
N VAL A 352 8.32 6.48 7.71
CA VAL A 352 8.03 5.05 7.50
C VAL A 352 8.42 4.67 6.08
N ASP A 353 9.49 3.91 5.96
CA ASP A 353 9.91 3.32 4.69
C ASP A 353 9.10 2.06 4.38
N GLU A 354 8.96 1.73 3.09
CA GLU A 354 8.19 0.57 2.60
C GLU A 354 6.76 0.46 3.19
N ALA A 355 6.09 1.60 3.36
CA ALA A 355 4.76 1.66 3.97
C ALA A 355 3.68 0.85 3.20
N GLN A 356 3.91 0.50 1.93
CA GLN A 356 3.03 -0.38 1.17
C GLN A 356 2.96 -1.82 1.70
N ASN A 357 3.92 -2.22 2.53
CA ASN A 357 3.91 -3.52 3.20
C ASN A 357 3.05 -3.53 4.47
N LEU A 358 2.45 -2.39 4.84
CA LEU A 358 1.60 -2.26 6.02
C LEU A 358 0.14 -2.49 5.69
N THR A 359 -0.58 -3.05 6.66
CA THR A 359 -2.03 -3.11 6.64
C THR A 359 -2.65 -1.74 6.95
N PRO A 360 -3.88 -1.43 6.50
CA PRO A 360 -4.57 -0.19 6.85
C PRO A 360 -4.69 0.04 8.36
N HIS A 361 -4.85 -1.04 9.14
CA HIS A 361 -4.91 -0.97 10.60
C HIS A 361 -3.56 -0.55 11.22
N GLU A 362 -2.43 -1.06 10.71
CA GLU A 362 -1.10 -0.65 11.15
C GLU A 362 -0.82 0.80 10.82
N VAL A 363 -1.14 1.25 9.60
CA VAL A 363 -1.01 2.66 9.20
C VAL A 363 -1.82 3.56 10.13
N LYS A 364 -3.08 3.23 10.41
CA LYS A 364 -3.93 3.97 11.35
C LYS A 364 -3.32 4.01 12.77
N THR A 365 -2.77 2.90 13.23
CA THR A 365 -2.12 2.80 14.54
C THR A 365 -0.88 3.70 14.64
N ILE A 366 -0.14 3.85 13.55
CA ILE A 366 1.05 4.72 13.49
C ILE A 366 0.63 6.20 13.46
N ILE A 367 -0.29 6.57 12.57
CA ILE A 367 -0.73 7.97 12.41
C ILE A 367 -1.32 8.51 13.71
N THR A 368 -2.11 7.70 14.43
CA THR A 368 -2.70 8.12 15.71
C THR A 368 -1.70 8.41 16.83
N ARG A 369 -0.44 7.97 16.67
CA ARG A 369 0.66 8.16 17.62
C ARG A 369 1.61 9.29 17.25
N ALA A 370 1.64 9.69 15.98
CA ALA A 370 2.33 10.89 15.54
C ALA A 370 1.41 12.10 15.83
N ARG A 371 1.51 12.64 17.05
CA ARG A 371 0.78 13.84 17.48
C ARG A 371 1.70 15.04 17.58
#